data_AF-A0A2H5TLU9-F1
#
_entry.id   AF-A0A2H5TLU9-F1
#
_cell.length_a   1.000
_cell.length_b   1.000
_cell.length_c   1.000
_cell.angle_alpha   90.00
_cell.angle_beta   90.00
_cell.angle_gamma   90.00
#
_symmetry.space_group_name_H-M   'P 1'
#
loop_
_entity.id
_entity.type
_entity.pdbx_description
1 polymer ?
#
loop_
_entity_poly.entity_id
_entity_poly.type
_entity_poly.pdbx_seq_one_letter_code
_entity_poly.pdbx_strand_id
1 'polypeptide(L)'
;MTTIDSSTSNEWWNINKHVKYHAIETTSNSKRVEIFKKENLLDKCEWVVTEKVHGSNFSFITNGKEIKCASRLGLLTDSTEYYGFQNVKERYYKNIIKLWDIMLTKNLIKSKSKSKSNNNDDDNLNDDDEKVIIIFGELFGGRYSHPDVKPIKNAIMCQFGIDYCPQNDFLAFDIYDGKDFLNYDIMIDLFKESELPYLKPLFRGSFNDAFNYNPDFITTIPDLMGLPPLPFQNRAEGVIIKPVLTIRAKDKDRRVILKIKTTDFVERVRTKKREYKEESRKKSIQPMNEMYDEFLTFINENRVCSVVSKFGPIIKQNQEENIENKLNERINQVTLLLFEDALIDLYKDDELKEKFENLPIYQQEIIKEKIKGVEALNVVKDYVEKIKSMISLTSDTILNDNNNNNNNNNKDLLDDSDDNILDSILT
;
A
#
# COMPACT_ATOMS: atom_id res chain seq x y z
N MET A 1 -7.78 -39.74 10.14
CA MET A 1 -6.89 -40.33 9.12
C MET A 1 -7.45 -39.93 7.78
N THR A 2 -6.99 -38.79 7.28
CA THR A 2 -7.38 -38.24 5.99
C THR A 2 -6.07 -37.93 5.31
N THR A 3 -5.84 -38.62 4.21
CA THR A 3 -4.63 -38.66 3.42
C THR A 3 -4.18 -37.25 3.05
N ILE A 4 -3.00 -36.88 3.55
CA ILE A 4 -2.23 -35.74 3.09
C ILE A 4 -1.79 -36.10 1.68
N ASP A 5 -2.40 -35.45 0.69
CA ASP A 5 -1.97 -35.55 -0.69
C ASP A 5 -0.61 -34.86 -0.82
N SER A 6 0.44 -35.66 -0.97
CA SER A 6 1.83 -35.24 -1.03
C SER A 6 2.18 -34.74 -2.43
N SER A 7 1.57 -33.63 -2.84
CA SER A 7 2.08 -32.79 -3.92
C SER A 7 2.76 -31.57 -3.30
N THR A 8 3.92 -31.78 -2.69
CA THR A 8 4.88 -30.69 -2.47
C THR A 8 5.34 -30.20 -3.83
N SER A 9 4.60 -29.25 -4.40
CA SER A 9 5.11 -28.41 -5.47
C SER A 9 6.41 -27.80 -4.97
N ASN A 10 7.52 -28.06 -5.68
CA ASN A 10 8.78 -27.38 -5.47
C ASN A 10 8.59 -25.87 -5.63
N GLU A 11 8.22 -25.18 -4.56
CA GLU A 11 8.21 -23.73 -4.53
C GLU A 11 9.66 -23.25 -4.50
N TRP A 12 10.18 -22.82 -5.66
CA TRP A 12 11.52 -22.21 -5.79
C TRP A 12 11.73 -21.07 -4.77
N TRP A 13 10.64 -20.35 -4.46
CA TRP A 13 10.62 -19.35 -3.41
C TRP A 13 9.69 -19.72 -2.24
N ASN A 14 10.29 -19.97 -1.08
CA ASN A 14 9.64 -20.31 0.18
C ASN A 14 9.13 -19.04 0.90
N ILE A 15 7.94 -19.09 1.50
CA ILE A 15 7.37 -17.98 2.29
C ILE A 15 8.27 -17.52 3.46
N ASN A 16 9.06 -18.43 4.04
CA ASN A 16 10.07 -18.13 5.06
C ASN A 16 11.26 -17.31 4.51
N LYS A 17 11.42 -17.22 3.18
CA LYS A 17 12.40 -16.34 2.51
C LYS A 17 11.83 -14.96 2.18
N HIS A 18 10.55 -14.68 2.45
CA HIS A 18 9.93 -13.38 2.18
C HIS A 18 10.65 -12.26 2.93
N VAL A 19 11.31 -11.39 2.16
CA VAL A 19 11.99 -10.20 2.70
C VAL A 19 10.93 -9.12 2.91
N LYS A 20 10.57 -8.88 4.17
CA LYS A 20 9.59 -7.85 4.52
C LYS A 20 10.18 -6.46 4.29
N TYR A 21 9.41 -5.60 3.63
CA TYR A 21 9.77 -4.19 3.55
C TYR A 21 9.67 -3.52 4.93
N HIS A 22 10.73 -2.81 5.33
CA HIS A 22 10.84 -2.26 6.68
C HIS A 22 9.72 -1.25 6.97
N ALA A 23 9.29 -1.18 8.23
CA ALA A 23 8.45 -0.08 8.67
C ALA A 23 9.22 1.24 8.60
N ILE A 24 8.59 2.25 8.00
CA ILE A 24 9.12 3.61 7.93
C ILE A 24 8.51 4.41 9.07
N GLU A 25 9.36 4.98 9.91
CA GLU A 25 8.95 5.82 11.05
C GLU A 25 8.65 7.24 10.59
N THR A 26 7.73 7.90 11.30
CA THR A 26 7.40 9.30 11.05
C THR A 26 8.51 10.23 11.51
N THR A 27 8.67 11.38 10.84
CA THR A 27 9.62 12.43 11.27
C THR A 27 9.28 13.03 12.63
N SER A 28 8.03 12.92 13.09
CA SER A 28 7.61 13.32 14.44
C SER A 28 8.28 12.50 15.55
N ASN A 29 8.89 11.35 15.22
CA ASN A 29 9.62 10.53 16.20
C ASN A 29 11.05 11.07 16.37
N SER A 30 11.21 12.04 17.28
CA SER A 30 12.49 12.71 17.55
C SER A 30 13.62 11.73 17.88
N LYS A 31 13.31 10.63 18.59
CA LYS A 31 14.28 9.60 18.99
C LYS A 31 15.06 9.03 17.79
N ARG A 32 14.43 8.84 16.64
CA ARG A 32 15.10 8.21 15.47
C ARG A 32 15.95 9.20 14.69
N VAL A 33 15.47 10.43 14.52
CA VAL A 33 16.27 11.51 13.92
C VAL A 33 17.50 11.79 14.81
N GLU A 34 17.36 11.76 16.13
CA GLU A 34 18.46 11.87 17.08
C GLU A 34 19.48 10.73 16.94
N ILE A 35 19.04 9.48 16.76
CA ILE A 35 19.95 8.35 16.48
C ILE A 35 20.76 8.62 15.20
N PHE A 36 20.10 9.01 14.11
CA PHE A 36 20.77 9.28 12.84
C PHE A 36 21.76 10.45 12.95
N LYS A 37 21.42 11.50 13.72
CA LYS A 37 22.32 12.60 14.07
C LYS A 37 23.53 12.12 14.86
N LYS A 38 23.32 11.36 15.95
CA LYS A 38 24.38 10.86 16.83
C LYS A 38 25.37 9.96 16.08
N GLU A 39 24.90 9.21 15.08
CA GLU A 39 25.73 8.36 14.23
C GLU A 39 26.34 9.10 13.01
N ASN A 40 26.16 10.43 12.91
CA ASN A 40 26.62 11.27 11.81
C ASN A 40 26.19 10.74 10.43
N LEU A 41 24.94 10.28 10.30
CA LEU A 41 24.44 9.66 9.06
C LEU A 41 23.80 10.67 8.10
N LEU A 42 23.37 11.82 8.59
CA LEU A 42 22.53 12.75 7.85
C LEU A 42 23.27 13.51 6.75
N ASP A 43 24.53 13.86 6.99
CA ASP A 43 25.34 14.65 6.05
C ASP A 43 26.25 13.78 5.17
N LYS A 44 26.06 12.45 5.17
CA LYS A 44 26.90 11.51 4.41
C LYS A 44 26.68 11.53 2.91
N CYS A 45 25.48 11.90 2.47
CA CYS A 45 25.11 11.96 1.06
C CYS A 45 23.90 12.88 0.87
N GLU A 46 23.58 13.16 -0.38
CA GLU A 46 22.31 13.78 -0.75
C GLU A 46 21.12 12.93 -0.34
N TRP A 47 19.99 13.61 -0.18
CA TRP A 47 18.70 13.04 0.14
C TRP A 47 17.72 13.28 -0.99
N VAL A 48 16.80 12.33 -1.15
CA VAL A 48 15.72 12.39 -2.12
C VAL A 48 14.39 12.33 -1.40
N VAL A 49 13.45 13.14 -1.88
CA VAL A 49 12.05 13.13 -1.48
C VAL A 49 11.22 12.58 -2.62
N THR A 50 10.36 11.60 -2.33
CA THR A 50 9.36 11.09 -3.28
C THR A 50 7.97 11.22 -2.68
N GLU A 51 6.96 11.31 -3.55
CA GLU A 51 5.57 11.22 -3.10
C GLU A 51 5.34 9.90 -2.34
N LYS A 52 4.63 9.98 -1.21
CA LYS A 52 4.12 8.80 -0.53
C LYS A 52 2.76 8.45 -1.13
N VAL A 53 2.75 7.46 -2.03
CA VAL A 53 1.51 6.97 -2.63
C VAL A 53 0.66 6.24 -1.59
N HIS A 54 -0.63 6.54 -1.58
CA HIS A 54 -1.64 5.97 -0.69
C HIS A 54 -2.27 4.74 -1.36
N GLY A 55 -1.59 3.61 -1.25
CA GLY A 55 -2.06 2.37 -1.84
C GLY A 55 -1.83 1.20 -0.89
N SER A 56 -1.29 0.13 -1.45
CA SER A 56 -0.95 -1.08 -0.75
C SER A 56 0.46 -1.50 -1.10
N ASN A 57 1.29 -1.73 -0.09
CA ASN A 57 2.67 -2.19 -0.31
C ASN A 57 2.67 -3.53 -1.05
N PHE A 58 3.40 -3.56 -2.15
CA PHE A 58 3.43 -4.69 -3.06
C PHE A 58 4.84 -4.93 -3.58
N SER A 59 5.15 -6.19 -3.92
CA SER A 59 6.40 -6.50 -4.58
C SER A 59 6.31 -7.63 -5.59
N PHE A 60 7.15 -7.52 -6.61
CA PHE A 60 7.47 -8.59 -7.54
C PHE A 60 8.75 -9.30 -7.08
N ILE A 61 8.74 -10.63 -7.12
CA ILE A 61 9.86 -11.49 -6.76
C ILE A 61 10.17 -12.34 -7.99
N THR A 62 11.41 -12.29 -8.48
CA THR A 62 11.79 -13.02 -9.70
C THR A 62 13.21 -13.57 -9.64
N ASN A 63 13.38 -14.75 -10.23
CA ASN A 63 14.66 -15.40 -10.55
C ASN A 63 15.01 -15.27 -12.05
N GLY A 64 14.28 -14.44 -12.79
CA GLY A 64 14.41 -14.27 -14.24
C GLY A 64 13.62 -15.24 -15.10
N LYS A 65 13.05 -16.31 -14.52
CA LYS A 65 12.21 -17.28 -15.24
C LYS A 65 10.73 -17.06 -14.96
N GLU A 66 10.42 -16.70 -13.72
CA GLU A 66 9.05 -16.56 -13.25
C GLU A 66 8.91 -15.38 -12.27
N ILE A 67 7.67 -14.96 -12.05
CA ILE A 67 7.32 -13.82 -11.21
C ILE A 67 6.30 -14.26 -10.17
N LYS A 68 6.71 -14.22 -8.91
CA LYS A 68 5.81 -14.26 -7.75
C LYS A 68 5.49 -12.84 -7.28
N CYS A 69 4.37 -12.69 -6.58
CA CYS A 69 3.92 -11.42 -6.02
C CYS A 69 3.79 -11.53 -4.50
N ALA A 70 3.98 -10.43 -3.80
CA ALA A 70 3.80 -10.39 -2.35
C ALA A 70 3.16 -9.07 -1.91
N SER A 71 2.35 -9.17 -0.87
CA SER A 71 1.94 -8.04 -0.03
C SER A 71 2.98 -7.77 1.05
N ARG A 72 2.73 -6.76 1.88
CA ARG A 72 3.47 -6.55 3.14
C ARG A 72 3.47 -7.77 4.08
N LEU A 73 2.40 -8.58 4.05
CA LEU A 73 2.22 -9.69 4.99
C LEU A 73 2.85 -10.98 4.48
N GLY A 74 2.95 -11.17 3.17
CA GLY A 74 3.53 -12.37 2.58
C GLY A 74 3.18 -12.56 1.10
N LEU A 75 3.52 -13.74 0.59
CA LEU A 75 3.27 -14.13 -0.79
C LEU A 75 1.78 -14.14 -1.13
N LEU A 76 1.47 -13.79 -2.37
CA LEU A 76 0.13 -13.82 -2.94
C LEU A 76 0.08 -14.96 -3.96
N THR A 77 -0.93 -15.81 -3.85
CA THR A 77 -1.26 -16.81 -4.88
C THR A 77 -2.08 -16.14 -5.98
N ASP A 78 -2.10 -16.71 -7.19
CA ASP A 78 -2.89 -16.15 -8.30
C ASP A 78 -4.41 -16.12 -7.98
N SER A 79 -4.88 -16.97 -7.06
CA SER A 79 -6.26 -16.98 -6.53
C SER A 79 -6.51 -15.99 -5.39
N THR A 80 -5.48 -15.31 -4.88
CA THR A 80 -5.64 -14.33 -3.78
C THR A 80 -6.36 -13.09 -4.30
N GLU A 81 -7.42 -12.67 -3.61
CA GLU A 81 -8.10 -11.40 -3.90
C GLU A 81 -7.35 -10.24 -3.24
N TYR A 82 -6.50 -9.55 -4.01
CA TYR A 82 -5.70 -8.43 -3.53
C TYR A 82 -5.60 -7.32 -4.57
N TYR A 83 -6.60 -6.43 -4.60
CA TYR A 83 -6.60 -5.20 -5.40
C TYR A 83 -6.24 -5.36 -6.90
N GLY A 84 -6.66 -6.46 -7.53
CA GLY A 84 -6.47 -6.68 -8.96
C GLY A 84 -5.00 -6.83 -9.40
N PHE A 85 -4.10 -7.21 -8.48
CA PHE A 85 -2.67 -7.31 -8.75
C PHE A 85 -2.31 -8.24 -9.92
N GLN A 86 -3.19 -9.19 -10.26
CA GLN A 86 -3.02 -10.10 -11.39
C GLN A 86 -2.85 -9.33 -12.71
N ASN A 87 -3.72 -8.34 -12.95
CA ASN A 87 -3.65 -7.50 -14.16
C ASN A 87 -2.36 -6.67 -14.19
N VAL A 88 -1.89 -6.23 -13.02
CA VAL A 88 -0.67 -5.45 -12.86
C VAL A 88 0.57 -6.32 -13.10
N LYS A 89 0.59 -7.55 -12.59
CA LYS A 89 1.62 -8.57 -12.84
C LYS A 89 1.72 -8.89 -14.34
N GLU A 90 0.59 -9.11 -14.99
CA GLU A 90 0.55 -9.39 -16.42
C GLU A 90 1.09 -8.20 -17.24
N ARG A 91 0.61 -6.98 -16.93
CA ARG A 91 1.04 -5.75 -17.61
C ARG A 91 2.54 -5.53 -17.56
N TYR A 92 3.16 -5.71 -16.40
CA TYR A 92 4.58 -5.42 -16.19
C TYR A 92 5.51 -6.62 -16.30
N TYR A 93 5.00 -7.79 -16.70
CA TYR A 93 5.78 -9.03 -16.79
C TYR A 93 7.06 -8.83 -17.60
N LYS A 94 6.95 -8.26 -18.81
CA LYS A 94 8.09 -8.05 -19.71
C LYS A 94 9.11 -7.06 -19.13
N ASN A 95 8.65 -5.98 -18.49
CA ASN A 95 9.52 -4.97 -17.86
C ASN A 95 10.31 -5.57 -16.69
N ILE A 96 9.68 -6.44 -15.90
CA ILE A 96 10.31 -7.11 -14.76
C ILE A 96 11.40 -8.08 -15.23
N ILE A 97 11.12 -8.88 -16.25
CA ILE A 97 12.14 -9.79 -16.83
C ILE A 97 13.28 -8.98 -17.47
N LYS A 98 12.96 -7.90 -18.21
CA LYS A 98 13.98 -6.99 -18.76
C LYS A 98 14.86 -6.39 -17.65
N LEU A 99 14.28 -5.96 -16.53
CA LEU A 99 15.03 -5.45 -15.37
C LEU A 99 15.96 -6.53 -14.79
N TRP A 100 15.46 -7.76 -14.64
CA TRP A 100 16.28 -8.89 -14.20
C TRP A 100 17.49 -9.09 -15.12
N ASP A 101 17.29 -9.16 -16.43
CA ASP A 101 18.36 -9.38 -17.40
C ASP A 101 19.41 -8.26 -17.34
N ILE A 102 18.97 -7.00 -17.27
CA ILE A 102 19.87 -5.85 -17.12
C ILE A 102 20.70 -5.97 -15.84
N MET A 103 20.06 -6.28 -14.70
CA MET A 103 20.77 -6.45 -13.42
C MET A 103 21.75 -7.63 -13.46
N LEU A 104 21.38 -8.72 -14.12
CA LEU A 104 22.25 -9.88 -14.30
C LEU A 104 23.47 -9.54 -15.14
N THR A 105 23.29 -8.88 -16.30
CA THR A 105 24.37 -8.43 -17.18
C THR A 105 25.30 -7.44 -16.49
N LYS A 106 24.77 -6.54 -15.66
CA LYS A 106 25.57 -5.58 -14.88
C LYS A 106 26.18 -6.17 -13.60
N ASN A 107 26.02 -7.48 -13.36
CA ASN A 107 26.49 -8.19 -12.16
C ASN A 107 26.02 -7.57 -10.82
N LEU A 108 24.79 -7.04 -10.84
CA LEU A 108 24.17 -6.38 -9.70
C LEU A 108 23.41 -7.35 -8.79
N ILE A 109 23.07 -8.54 -9.27
CA ILE A 109 22.32 -9.54 -8.49
C ILE A 109 23.28 -10.32 -7.59
N LYS A 110 23.02 -10.30 -6.29
CA LYS A 110 23.80 -10.99 -5.27
C LYS A 110 23.13 -12.32 -4.92
N SER A 111 23.96 -13.35 -4.79
CA SER A 111 23.50 -14.61 -4.23
C SER A 111 23.43 -14.53 -2.70
N LYS A 112 22.43 -15.17 -2.09
CA LYS A 112 22.41 -15.37 -0.63
C LYS A 112 23.43 -16.45 -0.30
N SER A 113 24.70 -16.09 -0.12
CA SER A 113 25.64 -17.02 0.51
C SER A 113 25.02 -17.52 1.81
N LYS A 114 24.85 -18.85 1.93
CA LYS A 114 24.55 -19.49 3.20
C LYS A 114 25.51 -18.91 4.23
N SER A 115 24.95 -18.39 5.32
CA SER A 115 25.70 -17.88 6.46
C SER A 115 26.84 -18.85 6.76
N LYS A 116 28.10 -18.38 6.74
CA LYS A 116 29.27 -19.19 7.06
C LYS A 116 29.03 -19.87 8.40
N SER A 117 28.70 -21.16 8.36
CA SER A 117 28.92 -22.03 9.51
C SER A 117 30.44 -22.07 9.64
N ASN A 118 30.96 -21.57 10.76
CA ASN A 118 32.35 -21.81 11.13
C ASN A 118 32.54 -23.32 11.17
N ASN A 119 33.21 -23.87 10.14
CA ASN A 119 34.17 -24.96 10.23
C ASN A 119 34.80 -25.16 8.85
N ASN A 120 36.06 -25.56 8.89
CA ASN A 120 37.03 -25.55 7.81
C ASN A 120 36.69 -26.52 6.67
N ASP A 121 37.37 -26.27 5.55
CA ASP A 121 37.73 -27.23 4.50
C ASP A 121 36.60 -27.76 3.59
N ASP A 122 36.29 -27.01 2.53
CA ASP A 122 36.40 -27.48 1.13
C ASP A 122 35.92 -26.38 0.16
N ASP A 123 36.81 -25.91 -0.72
CA ASP A 123 36.53 -24.97 -1.82
C ASP A 123 35.79 -25.67 -2.98
N ASN A 124 34.58 -26.17 -2.70
CA ASN A 124 33.59 -26.50 -3.72
C ASN A 124 32.35 -25.63 -3.51
N LEU A 125 32.49 -24.34 -3.86
CA LEU A 125 31.36 -23.44 -4.06
C LEU A 125 30.53 -23.97 -5.23
N ASN A 126 29.53 -24.80 -4.94
CA ASN A 126 28.41 -24.97 -5.84
C ASN A 126 27.75 -23.60 -6.01
N ASP A 127 28.00 -22.97 -7.15
CA ASP A 127 27.51 -21.65 -7.59
C ASP A 127 25.99 -21.65 -7.89
N ASP A 128 25.26 -22.61 -7.30
CA ASP A 128 23.85 -22.95 -7.53
C ASP A 128 22.91 -22.30 -6.50
N ASP A 129 23.39 -21.31 -5.73
CA ASP A 129 22.49 -20.52 -4.91
C ASP A 129 21.64 -19.63 -5.83
N GLU A 130 20.35 -19.95 -5.89
CA GLU A 130 19.37 -19.29 -6.76
C GLU A 130 19.35 -17.77 -6.54
N LYS A 131 19.76 -17.03 -7.58
CA LYS A 131 19.69 -15.58 -7.62
C LYS A 131 18.22 -15.16 -7.63
N VAL A 132 17.87 -14.17 -6.80
CA VAL A 132 16.52 -13.59 -6.76
C VAL A 132 16.63 -12.10 -6.46
N ILE A 133 15.82 -11.31 -7.16
CA ILE A 133 15.61 -9.89 -6.86
C ILE A 133 14.18 -9.69 -6.38
N ILE A 134 13.97 -8.61 -5.62
CA ILE A 134 12.65 -8.18 -5.19
C ILE A 134 12.48 -6.72 -5.56
N ILE A 135 11.43 -6.42 -6.32
CA ILE A 135 11.09 -5.07 -6.74
C ILE A 135 9.93 -4.61 -5.88
N PHE A 136 10.19 -3.68 -4.98
CA PHE A 136 9.19 -3.09 -4.10
C PHE A 136 8.58 -1.86 -4.75
N GLY A 137 7.26 -1.73 -4.59
CA GLY A 137 6.51 -0.57 -5.02
C GLY A 137 5.19 -0.47 -4.29
N GLU A 138 4.38 0.47 -4.75
CA GLU A 138 3.01 0.64 -4.28
C GLU A 138 2.05 0.12 -5.35
N LEU A 139 1.11 -0.75 -4.96
CA LEU A 139 -0.06 -1.11 -5.75
C LEU A 139 -1.17 -0.11 -5.42
N PHE A 140 -1.68 0.61 -6.41
CA PHE A 140 -2.59 1.74 -6.21
C PHE A 140 -3.65 1.83 -7.32
N GLY A 141 -4.51 2.85 -7.24
CA GLY A 141 -5.51 3.15 -8.24
C GLY A 141 -6.80 2.35 -8.08
N GLY A 142 -7.46 2.11 -9.20
CA GLY A 142 -8.77 1.47 -9.30
C GLY A 142 -9.95 2.41 -9.11
N ARG A 143 -9.71 3.72 -9.13
CA ARG A 143 -10.74 4.77 -9.13
C ARG A 143 -10.15 6.09 -9.63
N TYR A 144 -10.91 6.77 -10.49
CA TYR A 144 -10.63 8.14 -10.90
C TYR A 144 -11.93 8.91 -11.16
N SER A 145 -12.30 9.80 -10.25
CA SER A 145 -13.61 10.45 -10.23
C SER A 145 -13.63 11.69 -11.12
N HIS A 146 -13.53 11.49 -12.44
CA HIS A 146 -13.57 12.55 -13.45
C HIS A 146 -14.65 12.27 -14.51
N PRO A 147 -15.48 13.26 -14.91
CA PRO A 147 -16.56 13.05 -15.89
C PRO A 147 -16.08 12.46 -17.23
N ASP A 148 -14.91 12.90 -17.70
CA ASP A 148 -14.35 12.46 -19.00
C ASP A 148 -13.50 11.18 -18.91
N VAL A 149 -13.35 10.58 -17.73
CA VAL A 149 -12.56 9.36 -17.54
C VAL A 149 -13.47 8.21 -17.14
N LYS A 150 -13.61 7.23 -18.04
CA LYS A 150 -14.48 6.09 -17.80
C LYS A 150 -13.93 5.18 -16.70
N PRO A 151 -14.77 4.74 -15.75
CA PRO A 151 -14.38 3.71 -14.79
C PRO A 151 -14.04 2.38 -15.48
N ILE A 152 -13.11 1.61 -14.89
CA ILE A 152 -12.74 0.28 -15.37
C ILE A 152 -13.49 -0.78 -14.56
N LYS A 153 -14.33 -1.57 -15.24
CA LYS A 153 -15.26 -2.54 -14.62
C LYS A 153 -14.62 -3.50 -13.61
N ASN A 154 -13.40 -3.97 -13.88
CA ASN A 154 -12.71 -4.96 -13.05
C ASN A 154 -11.63 -4.34 -12.16
N ALA A 155 -11.59 -3.01 -12.05
CA ALA A 155 -10.64 -2.36 -11.17
C ALA A 155 -11.18 -2.34 -9.73
N ILE A 156 -10.27 -2.57 -8.79
CA ILE A 156 -10.58 -2.67 -7.36
C ILE A 156 -9.92 -1.50 -6.67
N MET A 157 -10.68 -0.57 -6.11
CA MET A 157 -10.14 0.56 -5.37
C MET A 157 -9.16 0.11 -4.27
N CYS A 158 -7.88 0.49 -4.38
CA CYS A 158 -6.84 0.09 -3.44
C CYS A 158 -7.00 0.74 -2.06
N GLN A 159 -7.22 2.06 -2.06
CA GLN A 159 -7.40 2.88 -0.86
C GLN A 159 -8.42 3.98 -1.14
N PHE A 160 -9.01 4.48 -0.07
CA PHE A 160 -9.93 5.60 -0.10
C PHE A 160 -9.18 6.93 0.12
N GLY A 161 -9.65 8.02 -0.50
CA GLY A 161 -9.21 9.39 -0.21
C GLY A 161 -8.37 10.07 -1.30
N ILE A 162 -7.66 9.31 -2.14
CA ILE A 162 -6.85 9.86 -3.23
C ILE A 162 -7.13 9.10 -4.53
N ASP A 163 -7.41 9.84 -5.60
CA ASP A 163 -7.71 9.30 -6.92
C ASP A 163 -6.50 9.37 -7.83
N TYR A 164 -5.91 8.23 -8.16
CA TYR A 164 -4.68 8.18 -8.94
C TYR A 164 -4.93 7.86 -10.42
N CYS A 165 -5.69 6.80 -10.69
CA CYS A 165 -6.01 6.32 -12.02
C CYS A 165 -7.19 5.33 -11.99
N PRO A 166 -7.93 5.18 -13.11
CA PRO A 166 -9.15 4.38 -13.12
C PRO A 166 -8.88 2.87 -13.06
N GLN A 167 -7.68 2.41 -13.46
CA GLN A 167 -7.22 1.03 -13.33
C GLN A 167 -6.38 0.80 -12.07
N ASN A 168 -6.19 -0.46 -11.66
CA ASN A 168 -5.11 -0.80 -10.74
C ASN A 168 -3.76 -0.68 -11.44
N ASP A 169 -2.77 -0.14 -10.73
CA ASP A 169 -1.43 0.10 -11.27
C ASP A 169 -0.33 0.01 -10.20
N PHE A 170 0.93 0.07 -10.64
CA PHE A 170 2.11 -0.09 -9.77
C PHE A 170 3.19 0.95 -10.05
N LEU A 171 3.76 1.50 -8.98
CA LEU A 171 4.91 2.40 -9.04
C LEU A 171 6.03 1.83 -8.16
N ALA A 172 7.13 1.43 -8.78
CA ALA A 172 8.31 0.92 -8.09
C ALA A 172 9.00 2.04 -7.29
N PHE A 173 9.55 1.69 -6.12
CA PHE A 173 10.30 2.63 -5.29
C PHE A 173 11.60 2.08 -4.71
N ASP A 174 11.82 0.75 -4.72
CA ASP A 174 13.07 0.12 -4.27
C ASP A 174 13.33 -1.22 -4.96
N ILE A 175 14.60 -1.60 -5.10
CA ILE A 175 15.02 -2.93 -5.57
C ILE A 175 15.93 -3.54 -4.49
N TYR A 176 15.64 -4.78 -4.11
CA TYR A 176 16.50 -5.62 -3.30
C TYR A 176 17.23 -6.63 -4.20
N ASP A 177 18.55 -6.65 -4.13
CA ASP A 177 19.42 -7.34 -5.08
C ASP A 177 19.69 -8.82 -4.74
N GLY A 178 19.04 -9.34 -3.70
CA GLY A 178 19.32 -10.66 -3.11
C GLY A 178 20.01 -10.56 -1.75
N LYS A 179 20.71 -9.45 -1.48
CA LYS A 179 21.41 -9.17 -0.21
C LYS A 179 20.98 -7.87 0.47
N ASP A 180 20.87 -6.76 -0.27
CA ASP A 180 20.42 -5.47 0.27
C ASP A 180 19.69 -4.62 -0.78
N PHE A 181 19.19 -3.45 -0.38
CA PHE A 181 18.60 -2.47 -1.27
C PHE A 181 19.66 -1.72 -2.08
N LEU A 182 19.40 -1.56 -3.37
CA LEU A 182 20.27 -0.76 -4.26
C LEU A 182 20.29 0.72 -3.85
N ASN A 183 21.41 1.38 -4.14
CA ASN A 183 21.51 2.83 -4.08
C ASN A 183 20.50 3.47 -5.06
N TYR A 184 20.00 4.65 -4.71
CA TYR A 184 18.93 5.31 -5.43
C TYR A 184 19.24 5.53 -6.91
N ASP A 185 20.41 6.06 -7.24
CA ASP A 185 20.75 6.39 -8.64
C ASP A 185 20.84 5.14 -9.52
N ILE A 186 21.48 4.07 -9.01
CA ILE A 186 21.54 2.78 -9.71
C ILE A 186 20.13 2.24 -9.95
N MET A 187 19.28 2.29 -8.93
CA MET A 187 17.89 1.84 -9.01
C MET A 187 17.10 2.63 -10.06
N ILE A 188 17.23 3.97 -10.08
CA ILE A 188 16.53 4.83 -11.03
C ILE A 188 16.96 4.53 -12.47
N ASP A 189 18.25 4.32 -12.71
CA ASP A 189 18.74 3.98 -14.05
C ASP A 189 18.23 2.61 -14.51
N LEU A 190 18.18 1.62 -13.62
CA LEU A 190 17.57 0.33 -13.91
C LEU A 190 16.08 0.44 -14.26
N PHE A 191 15.31 1.23 -13.52
CA PHE A 191 13.89 1.44 -13.84
C PHE A 191 13.69 2.16 -15.19
N LYS A 192 14.55 3.13 -15.52
CA LYS A 192 14.52 3.78 -16.85
C LYS A 192 14.84 2.79 -17.96
N GLU A 193 15.94 2.04 -17.84
CA GLU A 193 16.39 1.09 -18.87
C GLU A 193 15.39 -0.06 -19.07
N SER A 194 14.72 -0.51 -17.99
CA SER A 194 13.68 -1.55 -18.05
C SER A 194 12.29 -1.04 -18.41
N GLU A 195 12.09 0.28 -18.46
CA GLU A 195 10.79 0.94 -18.66
C GLU A 195 9.75 0.54 -17.59
N LEU A 196 10.19 0.04 -16.43
CA LEU A 196 9.29 -0.25 -15.31
C LEU A 196 8.90 1.09 -14.64
N PRO A 197 7.60 1.39 -14.46
CA PRO A 197 7.18 2.64 -13.84
C PRO A 197 7.64 2.75 -12.39
N TYR A 198 8.06 3.95 -12.00
CA TYR A 198 8.67 4.22 -10.72
C TYR A 198 8.35 5.63 -10.21
N LEU A 199 8.44 5.82 -8.89
CA LEU A 199 8.25 7.13 -8.25
C LEU A 199 9.34 8.12 -8.65
N LYS A 200 8.93 9.25 -9.21
CA LYS A 200 9.84 10.35 -9.57
C LYS A 200 10.23 11.13 -8.30
N PRO A 201 11.48 11.65 -8.23
CA PRO A 201 11.88 12.53 -7.15
C PRO A 201 11.11 13.86 -7.23
N LEU A 202 10.55 14.29 -6.10
CA LEU A 202 10.00 15.63 -5.91
C LEU A 202 11.09 16.65 -5.56
N PHE A 203 12.13 16.17 -4.85
CA PHE A 203 13.25 16.98 -4.43
C PHE A 203 14.52 16.12 -4.29
N ARG A 204 15.68 16.73 -4.52
CA ARG A 204 17.00 16.18 -4.22
C ARG A 204 17.89 17.28 -3.66
N GLY A 205 18.58 17.02 -2.55
CA GLY A 205 19.47 18.00 -1.94
C GLY A 205 19.92 17.62 -0.53
N SER A 206 20.05 18.63 0.34
CA SER A 206 20.50 18.42 1.72
C SER A 206 19.44 17.69 2.57
N PHE A 207 19.87 17.05 3.66
CA PHE A 207 18.93 16.47 4.63
C PHE A 207 17.99 17.54 5.19
N ASN A 208 18.49 18.73 5.52
CA ASN A 208 17.69 19.77 6.15
C ASN A 208 16.55 20.25 5.24
N ASP A 209 16.82 20.41 3.95
CA ASP A 209 15.79 20.82 2.98
C ASP A 209 14.79 19.68 2.75
N ALA A 210 15.27 18.44 2.63
CA ALA A 210 14.39 17.27 2.49
C ALA A 210 13.50 17.07 3.74
N PHE A 211 14.04 17.28 4.94
CA PHE A 211 13.33 17.15 6.21
C PHE A 211 12.25 18.22 6.39
N ASN A 212 12.47 19.42 5.85
CA ASN A 212 11.52 20.54 5.89
C ASN A 212 10.63 20.63 4.62
N TYR A 213 10.67 19.62 3.75
CA TYR A 213 9.84 19.58 2.56
C TYR A 213 8.35 19.64 2.93
N ASN A 214 7.59 20.53 2.29
CA ASN A 214 6.16 20.67 2.55
C ASN A 214 5.40 19.42 2.04
N PRO A 215 4.84 18.57 2.91
CA PRO A 215 4.13 17.36 2.49
C PRO A 215 2.76 17.67 1.89
N ASP A 216 2.27 18.90 1.98
CA ASP A 216 0.94 19.31 1.54
C ASP A 216 0.96 19.85 0.10
N PHE A 217 0.70 18.96 -0.86
CA PHE A 217 0.64 19.25 -2.29
C PHE A 217 -0.44 18.37 -2.97
N ILE A 218 -0.88 18.76 -4.17
CA ILE A 218 -1.75 17.92 -5.01
C ILE A 218 -0.90 16.77 -5.56
N THR A 219 -1.41 15.53 -5.50
CA THR A 219 -0.67 14.37 -6.01
C THR A 219 -0.18 14.60 -7.43
N THR A 220 1.04 14.15 -7.70
CA THR A 220 1.68 14.27 -9.01
C THR A 220 1.36 13.09 -9.93
N ILE A 221 0.76 12.03 -9.38
CA ILE A 221 0.59 10.75 -10.07
C ILE A 221 -0.40 10.80 -11.24
N PRO A 222 -1.59 11.45 -11.14
CA PRO A 222 -2.51 11.53 -12.28
C PRO A 222 -1.87 12.20 -13.51
N ASP A 223 -1.13 13.28 -13.30
CA ASP A 223 -0.41 14.01 -14.35
C ASP A 223 0.68 13.12 -14.99
N LEU A 224 1.42 12.35 -14.18
CA LEU A 224 2.40 11.36 -14.67
C LEU A 224 1.76 10.30 -15.57
N MET A 225 0.45 10.06 -15.43
CA MET A 225 -0.33 9.11 -16.23
C MET A 225 -1.13 9.78 -17.35
N GLY A 226 -0.97 11.09 -17.55
CA GLY A 226 -1.68 11.85 -18.59
C GLY A 226 -3.19 12.00 -18.34
N LEU A 227 -3.63 11.93 -17.08
CA LEU A 227 -5.04 12.07 -16.71
C LEU A 227 -5.41 13.54 -16.48
N PRO A 228 -6.66 13.95 -16.79
CA PRO A 228 -7.11 15.32 -16.58
C PRO A 228 -7.24 15.64 -15.09
N PRO A 229 -7.05 16.90 -14.67
CA PRO A 229 -7.16 17.29 -13.26
C PRO A 229 -8.56 17.03 -12.71
N LEU A 230 -8.64 16.57 -11.47
CA LEU A 230 -9.92 16.28 -10.80
C LEU A 230 -10.68 17.55 -10.42
N PRO A 231 -12.03 17.48 -10.30
CA PRO A 231 -12.86 18.62 -9.91
C PRO A 231 -12.73 19.00 -8.42
N PHE A 232 -11.83 18.35 -7.68
CA PHE A 232 -11.56 18.60 -6.27
C PHE A 232 -10.05 18.54 -5.99
N GLN A 233 -9.62 19.06 -4.82
CA GLN A 233 -8.23 19.03 -4.39
C GLN A 233 -7.81 17.61 -3.97
N ASN A 234 -7.19 16.89 -4.89
CA ASN A 234 -6.67 15.54 -4.68
C ASN A 234 -5.30 15.58 -3.98
N ARG A 235 -5.28 15.87 -2.68
CA ARG A 235 -4.05 16.06 -1.90
C ARG A 235 -3.30 14.75 -1.69
N ALA A 236 -1.97 14.79 -1.76
CA ALA A 236 -1.10 13.66 -1.48
C ALA A 236 -1.13 13.26 0.00
N GLU A 237 -0.86 11.98 0.31
CA GLU A 237 -0.72 11.52 1.71
C GLU A 237 0.50 12.17 2.40
N GLY A 238 1.54 12.46 1.61
CA GLY A 238 2.76 13.11 2.08
C GLY A 238 3.97 12.65 1.29
N VAL A 239 5.11 12.49 1.97
CA VAL A 239 6.39 12.18 1.32
C VAL A 239 7.22 11.13 2.07
N ILE A 240 8.07 10.44 1.31
CA ILE A 240 9.15 9.59 1.81
C ILE A 240 10.47 10.31 1.59
N ILE A 241 11.34 10.28 2.61
CA ILE A 241 12.66 10.91 2.59
C ILE A 241 13.70 9.81 2.78
N LYS A 242 14.59 9.65 1.82
CA LYS A 242 15.68 8.64 1.89
C LYS A 242 17.00 9.16 1.33
N PRO A 243 18.14 8.71 1.87
CA PRO A 243 19.45 9.03 1.32
C PRO A 243 19.63 8.38 -0.07
N VAL A 244 20.44 9.01 -0.93
CA VAL A 244 20.82 8.45 -2.23
C VAL A 244 21.59 7.14 -2.06
N LEU A 245 22.42 7.04 -1.02
CA LEU A 245 23.13 5.82 -0.65
C LEU A 245 22.28 4.98 0.31
N THR A 246 22.30 3.66 0.17
CA THR A 246 21.70 2.76 1.16
C THR A 246 22.53 2.81 2.44
N ILE A 247 22.04 3.56 3.44
CA ILE A 247 22.67 3.71 4.75
C ILE A 247 21.84 2.97 5.80
N ARG A 248 22.53 2.26 6.69
CA ARG A 248 21.95 1.59 7.86
C ARG A 248 22.53 2.19 9.14
N ALA A 249 21.66 2.45 10.12
CA ALA A 249 22.05 2.80 11.48
C ALA A 249 22.53 1.54 12.21
N LYS A 250 23.55 1.70 13.05
CA LYS A 250 24.21 0.58 13.76
C LYS A 250 23.24 -0.17 14.67
N ASP A 251 22.31 0.56 15.29
CA ASP A 251 21.30 -0.06 16.14
C ASP A 251 20.30 -0.87 15.32
N LYS A 252 20.37 -2.20 15.47
CA LYS A 252 19.57 -3.23 14.77
C LYS A 252 19.66 -3.17 13.24
N ASP A 253 20.78 -2.69 12.70
CA ASP A 253 21.03 -2.62 11.24
C ASP A 253 19.87 -1.95 10.47
N ARG A 254 19.30 -0.89 11.05
CA ARG A 254 18.06 -0.30 10.54
C ARG A 254 18.32 0.64 9.38
N ARG A 255 17.55 0.51 8.30
CA ARG A 255 17.58 1.46 7.18
C ARG A 255 17.29 2.89 7.63
N VAL A 256 18.09 3.82 7.12
CA VAL A 256 17.90 5.27 7.26
C VAL A 256 16.89 5.73 6.22
N ILE A 257 15.64 5.91 6.65
CA ILE A 257 14.51 6.33 5.82
C ILE A 257 13.44 6.91 6.75
N LEU A 258 12.76 7.97 6.30
CA LEU A 258 11.75 8.68 7.07
C LEU A 258 10.49 8.91 6.21
N LYS A 259 9.36 9.13 6.86
CA LYS A 259 8.12 9.58 6.19
C LYS A 259 7.56 10.83 6.88
N ILE A 260 7.00 11.72 6.08
CA ILE A 260 6.15 12.82 6.55
C ILE A 260 4.76 12.56 5.97
N LYS A 261 3.73 12.58 6.80
CA LYS A 261 2.34 12.55 6.34
C LYS A 261 1.70 13.90 6.61
N THR A 262 0.75 14.29 5.77
CA THR A 262 -0.13 15.44 6.05
C THR A 262 -1.05 15.14 7.23
N THR A 263 -1.63 16.18 7.82
CA THR A 263 -2.49 16.06 9.00
C THR A 263 -3.72 15.20 8.75
N ASP A 264 -4.20 15.16 7.51
CA ASP A 264 -5.41 14.44 7.13
C ASP A 264 -5.21 12.91 7.13
N PHE A 265 -3.96 12.43 7.17
CA PHE A 265 -3.59 11.01 7.11
C PHE A 265 -2.94 10.47 8.40
N VAL A 266 -3.05 11.21 9.51
CA VAL A 266 -2.53 10.76 10.81
C VAL A 266 -3.40 9.65 11.40
N GLU A 267 -2.75 8.62 11.94
CA GLU A 267 -3.41 7.45 12.54
C GLU A 267 -3.67 7.63 14.06
N ARG A 268 -3.32 8.79 14.61
CA ARG A 268 -3.69 9.23 15.97
C ARG A 268 -4.25 10.65 15.91
N VAL A 269 -5.52 10.80 16.27
CA VAL A 269 -6.24 12.09 16.24
C VAL A 269 -6.57 12.48 17.67
N ARG A 270 -5.97 13.56 18.17
CA ARG A 270 -6.30 14.09 19.51
C ARG A 270 -7.65 14.78 19.45
N THR A 271 -8.65 14.23 20.13
CA THR A 271 -9.99 14.81 20.26
C THR A 271 -10.15 15.51 21.61
N LYS A 272 -11.20 16.33 21.76
CA LYS A 272 -11.57 16.89 23.07
C LYS A 272 -11.94 15.74 24.02
N LYS A 273 -11.43 15.76 25.25
CA LYS A 273 -11.76 14.78 26.29
C LYS A 273 -13.27 14.69 26.47
N ARG A 274 -13.80 13.47 26.64
CA ARG A 274 -15.24 13.26 26.81
C ARG A 274 -15.70 13.87 28.13
N GLU A 275 -16.89 14.46 28.14
CA GLU A 275 -17.52 14.92 29.38
C GLU A 275 -18.17 13.73 30.10
N TYR A 276 -17.56 13.30 31.20
CA TYR A 276 -18.10 12.24 32.04
C TYR A 276 -19.10 12.80 33.07
N LYS A 277 -20.18 12.05 33.33
CA LYS A 277 -21.13 12.34 34.43
C LYS A 277 -20.41 12.24 35.80
N GLU A 278 -20.92 12.94 36.81
CA GLU A 278 -20.28 13.03 38.15
C GLU A 278 -19.96 11.66 38.78
N GLU A 279 -20.86 10.67 38.65
CA GLU A 279 -20.66 9.31 39.16
C GLU A 279 -19.48 8.58 38.51
N SER A 280 -19.15 8.93 37.26
CA SER A 280 -18.02 8.42 36.50
C SER A 280 -16.72 9.20 36.77
N ARG A 281 -16.76 10.26 37.58
CA ARG A 281 -15.59 11.03 38.06
C ARG A 281 -15.08 10.56 39.43
N LYS A 282 -15.59 9.45 39.96
CA LYS A 282 -15.03 8.83 41.17
C LYS A 282 -13.55 8.51 40.95
N LYS A 283 -12.71 8.79 41.96
CA LYS A 283 -11.24 8.57 41.90
C LYS A 283 -10.83 7.17 41.42
N SER A 284 -11.64 6.15 41.68
CA SER A 284 -11.37 4.77 41.25
C SER A 284 -11.64 4.48 39.77
N ILE A 285 -12.43 5.31 39.09
CA ILE A 285 -12.88 5.11 37.70
C ILE A 285 -12.22 6.11 36.74
N GLN A 286 -11.84 7.28 37.25
CA GLN A 286 -11.21 8.35 36.45
C GLN A 286 -9.99 7.88 35.65
N PRO A 287 -9.01 7.12 36.21
CA PRO A 287 -7.85 6.65 35.43
C PRO A 287 -8.24 5.76 34.24
N MET A 288 -9.24 4.88 34.41
CA MET A 288 -9.76 4.04 33.34
C MET A 288 -10.39 4.88 32.22
N ASN A 289 -11.19 5.89 32.58
CA ASN A 289 -11.84 6.78 31.62
C ASN A 289 -10.82 7.60 30.83
N GLU A 290 -9.81 8.17 31.50
CA GLU A 290 -8.73 8.90 30.84
C GLU A 290 -7.95 8.01 29.87
N MET A 291 -7.67 6.77 30.27
CA MET A 291 -6.98 5.81 29.41
C MET A 291 -7.85 5.36 28.22
N TYR A 292 -9.14 5.18 28.44
CA TYR A 292 -10.10 4.89 27.38
C TYR A 292 -10.15 6.02 26.35
N ASP A 293 -10.20 7.29 26.80
CA ASP A 293 -10.14 8.46 25.91
C ASP A 293 -8.82 8.55 25.14
N GLU A 294 -7.68 8.24 25.77
CA GLU A 294 -6.38 8.17 25.07
C GLU A 294 -6.37 7.07 24.00
N PHE A 295 -6.89 5.88 24.30
CA PHE A 295 -6.95 4.77 23.34
C PHE A 295 -7.87 5.13 22.15
N LEU A 296 -8.98 5.82 22.38
CA LEU A 296 -9.85 6.30 21.30
C LEU A 296 -9.14 7.21 20.29
N THR A 297 -8.10 7.94 20.70
CA THR A 297 -7.32 8.76 19.75
C THR A 297 -6.68 7.94 18.63
N PHE A 298 -6.46 6.64 18.84
CA PHE A 298 -5.90 5.73 17.84
C PHE A 298 -6.96 5.06 16.95
N ILE A 299 -8.25 5.17 17.28
CA ILE A 299 -9.34 4.53 16.54
C ILE A 299 -9.95 5.55 15.57
N ASN A 300 -9.51 5.49 14.31
CA ASN A 300 -9.95 6.42 13.25
C ASN A 300 -9.87 5.76 11.86
N GLU A 301 -10.49 6.42 10.88
CA GLU A 301 -10.56 5.95 9.48
C GLU A 301 -9.17 5.73 8.87
N ASN A 302 -8.20 6.62 9.12
CA ASN A 302 -6.84 6.46 8.59
C ASN A 302 -6.16 5.18 9.07
N ARG A 303 -6.42 4.76 10.32
CA ARG A 303 -5.92 3.47 10.82
C ARG A 303 -6.67 2.28 10.20
N VAL A 304 -7.96 2.42 9.90
CA VAL A 304 -8.69 1.42 9.10
C VAL A 304 -8.05 1.27 7.72
N CYS A 305 -7.80 2.37 7.02
CA CYS A 305 -7.08 2.40 5.75
C CYS A 305 -5.72 1.68 5.85
N SER A 306 -4.92 2.01 6.88
CA SER A 306 -3.63 1.36 7.17
C SER A 306 -3.75 -0.15 7.34
N VAL A 307 -4.76 -0.64 8.06
CA VAL A 307 -5.02 -2.08 8.22
C VAL A 307 -5.47 -2.73 6.92
N VAL A 308 -6.45 -2.14 6.23
CA VAL A 308 -7.00 -2.64 4.97
C VAL A 308 -5.92 -2.69 3.89
N SER A 309 -5.01 -1.72 3.82
CA SER A 309 -3.88 -1.72 2.88
C SER A 309 -2.99 -2.95 3.02
N LYS A 310 -2.86 -3.52 4.23
CA LYS A 310 -2.05 -4.72 4.53
C LYS A 310 -2.86 -5.99 4.29
N PHE A 311 -4.13 -5.97 4.64
CA PHE A 311 -5.02 -7.12 4.67
C PHE A 311 -5.68 -7.46 3.31
N GLY A 312 -5.91 -6.44 2.47
CA GLY A 312 -6.65 -6.57 1.22
C GLY A 312 -8.06 -5.94 1.29
N PRO A 313 -8.78 -5.89 0.15
CA PRO A 313 -10.03 -5.14 0.03
C PRO A 313 -11.11 -5.68 0.96
N ILE A 314 -11.80 -4.82 1.70
CA ILE A 314 -12.87 -5.23 2.64
C ILE A 314 -14.13 -5.70 1.91
N ILE A 315 -14.51 -5.01 0.82
CA ILE A 315 -15.60 -5.43 -0.07
C ILE A 315 -15.00 -6.21 -1.23
N LYS A 316 -15.41 -7.47 -1.38
CA LYS A 316 -15.00 -8.34 -2.48
C LYS A 316 -16.03 -8.21 -3.60
N GLN A 317 -15.59 -7.93 -4.83
CA GLN A 317 -16.46 -7.93 -6.01
C GLN A 317 -16.73 -9.39 -6.43
N ASN A 318 -17.95 -9.71 -6.88
CA ASN A 318 -18.39 -11.00 -7.43
C ASN A 318 -18.50 -12.18 -6.46
N GLN A 319 -19.44 -12.15 -5.51
CA GLN A 319 -19.86 -13.39 -4.83
C GLN A 319 -21.40 -13.50 -4.86
N GLU A 320 -21.91 -14.51 -5.55
CA GLU A 320 -23.35 -14.71 -5.80
C GLU A 320 -24.09 -15.39 -4.63
N GLU A 321 -23.39 -15.88 -3.60
CA GLU A 321 -24.01 -16.47 -2.41
C GLU A 321 -23.39 -15.99 -1.09
N ASN A 322 -24.29 -15.61 -0.17
CA ASN A 322 -24.02 -15.28 1.24
C ASN A 322 -23.14 -14.03 1.46
N ILE A 323 -23.32 -13.00 0.63
CA ILE A 323 -22.56 -11.74 0.61
C ILE A 323 -22.50 -11.08 1.99
N GLU A 324 -23.64 -11.00 2.67
CA GLU A 324 -23.75 -10.27 3.94
C GLU A 324 -22.98 -10.96 5.07
N ASN A 325 -23.08 -12.29 5.17
CA ASN A 325 -22.35 -13.05 6.19
C ASN A 325 -20.82 -12.96 5.99
N LYS A 326 -20.35 -13.11 4.75
CA LYS A 326 -18.91 -12.98 4.45
C LYS A 326 -18.39 -11.55 4.64
N LEU A 327 -19.20 -10.55 4.32
CA LEU A 327 -18.87 -9.15 4.60
C LEU A 327 -18.78 -8.91 6.11
N ASN A 328 -19.72 -9.43 6.90
CA ASN A 328 -19.71 -9.32 8.36
C ASN A 328 -18.49 -10.02 8.98
N GLU A 329 -18.12 -11.20 8.50
CA GLU A 329 -16.88 -11.88 8.91
C GLU A 329 -15.65 -10.99 8.64
N ARG A 330 -15.60 -10.36 7.46
CA ARG A 330 -14.49 -9.50 7.06
C ARG A 330 -14.45 -8.19 7.85
N ILE A 331 -15.61 -7.60 8.15
CA ILE A 331 -15.75 -6.46 9.07
C ILE A 331 -15.19 -6.83 10.44
N ASN A 332 -15.53 -7.99 10.98
CA ASN A 332 -15.05 -8.45 12.29
C ASN A 332 -13.53 -8.67 12.28
N GLN A 333 -12.97 -9.24 11.20
CA GLN A 333 -11.53 -9.41 11.03
C GLN A 333 -10.80 -8.06 11.00
N VAL A 334 -11.28 -7.11 10.18
CA VAL A 334 -10.68 -5.76 10.10
C VAL A 334 -10.83 -5.01 11.42
N THR A 335 -11.95 -5.18 12.14
CA THR A 335 -12.16 -4.60 13.48
C THR A 335 -11.14 -5.13 14.49
N LEU A 336 -10.87 -6.43 14.49
CA LEU A 336 -9.85 -7.02 15.36
C LEU A 336 -8.45 -6.48 15.00
N LEU A 337 -8.10 -6.46 13.71
CA LEU A 337 -6.82 -5.95 13.26
C LEU A 337 -6.65 -4.45 13.55
N LEU A 338 -7.71 -3.64 13.45
CA LEU A 338 -7.71 -2.23 13.85
C LEU A 338 -7.39 -2.08 15.33
N PHE A 339 -8.07 -2.85 16.17
CA PHE A 339 -7.84 -2.84 17.62
C PHE A 339 -6.40 -3.26 17.95
N GLU A 340 -5.89 -4.33 17.35
CA GLU A 340 -4.52 -4.83 17.59
C GLU A 340 -3.47 -3.82 17.12
N ASP A 341 -3.63 -3.24 15.93
CA ASP A 341 -2.73 -2.22 15.38
C ASP A 341 -2.72 -0.95 16.25
N ALA A 342 -3.89 -0.52 16.75
CA ALA A 342 -4.01 0.60 17.67
C ALA A 342 -3.36 0.31 19.05
N LEU A 343 -3.54 -0.90 19.60
CA LEU A 343 -2.93 -1.31 20.87
C LEU A 343 -1.40 -1.36 20.77
N ILE A 344 -0.89 -1.89 19.65
CA ILE A 344 0.56 -1.91 19.39
C ILE A 344 1.13 -0.49 19.38
N ASP A 345 0.45 0.46 18.72
CA ASP A 345 0.89 1.85 18.67
C ASP A 345 0.76 2.57 20.02
N LEU A 346 -0.27 2.26 20.82
CA LEU A 346 -0.38 2.75 22.19
C LEU A 346 0.83 2.31 23.03
N TYR A 347 1.26 1.05 22.89
CA TYR A 347 2.41 0.51 23.61
C TYR A 347 3.78 0.99 23.11
N LYS A 348 3.84 1.73 22.00
CA LYS A 348 5.08 2.42 21.58
C LYS A 348 5.34 3.69 22.39
N ASP A 349 4.32 4.24 23.03
CA ASP A 349 4.41 5.39 23.92
C ASP A 349 4.63 4.87 25.35
N ASP A 350 5.85 5.02 25.87
CA ASP A 350 6.26 4.48 27.17
C ASP A 350 5.34 4.98 28.30
N GLU A 351 4.88 6.23 28.22
CA GLU A 351 3.99 6.85 29.22
C GLU A 351 2.57 6.26 29.15
N LEU A 352 2.01 6.11 27.94
CA LEU A 352 0.69 5.50 27.77
C LEU A 352 0.69 4.03 28.15
N LYS A 353 1.76 3.30 27.79
CA LYS A 353 1.95 1.90 28.16
C LYS A 353 1.93 1.75 29.67
N GLU A 354 2.76 2.50 30.38
CA GLU A 354 2.83 2.45 31.85
C GLU A 354 1.47 2.78 32.48
N LYS A 355 0.80 3.85 32.00
CA LYS A 355 -0.54 4.21 32.49
C LYS A 355 -1.56 3.09 32.26
N PHE A 356 -1.52 2.40 31.12
CA PHE A 356 -2.43 1.29 30.82
C PHE A 356 -2.16 0.06 31.68
N GLU A 357 -0.88 -0.34 31.81
CA GLU A 357 -0.46 -1.52 32.57
C GLU A 357 -0.69 -1.36 34.09
N ASN A 358 -0.65 -0.12 34.60
CA ASN A 358 -0.93 0.20 36.01
C ASN A 358 -2.43 0.16 36.38
N LEU A 359 -3.34 0.06 35.40
CA LEU A 359 -4.77 -0.14 35.70
C LEU A 359 -5.02 -1.55 36.23
N PRO A 360 -5.99 -1.75 37.14
CA PRO A 360 -6.46 -3.08 37.50
C PRO A 360 -6.85 -3.90 36.27
N ILE A 361 -6.51 -5.19 36.24
CA ILE A 361 -6.71 -6.08 35.09
C ILE A 361 -8.16 -6.02 34.57
N TYR A 362 -9.16 -6.02 35.47
CA TYR A 362 -10.56 -5.94 35.07
C TYR A 362 -10.90 -4.62 34.34
N GLN A 363 -10.23 -3.51 34.65
CA GLN A 363 -10.41 -2.23 33.96
C GLN A 363 -9.75 -2.25 32.58
N GLN A 364 -8.58 -2.88 32.46
CA GLN A 364 -7.93 -3.09 31.17
C GLN A 364 -8.84 -3.90 30.23
N GLU A 365 -9.42 -5.01 30.72
CA GLU A 365 -10.33 -5.83 29.91
C GLU A 365 -11.60 -5.08 29.51
N ILE A 366 -12.21 -4.29 30.41
CA ILE A 366 -13.35 -3.42 30.07
C ILE A 366 -12.99 -2.42 28.95
N ILE A 367 -11.81 -1.80 29.02
CA ILE A 367 -11.35 -0.90 27.95
C ILE A 367 -11.23 -1.65 26.63
N LYS A 368 -10.54 -2.80 26.62
CA LYS A 368 -10.33 -3.61 25.41
C LYS A 368 -11.65 -4.05 24.80
N GLU A 369 -12.58 -4.56 25.61
CA GLU A 369 -13.91 -4.99 25.16
C GLU A 369 -14.72 -3.85 24.55
N LYS A 370 -14.73 -2.67 25.19
CA LYS A 370 -15.46 -1.50 24.67
C LYS A 370 -14.85 -0.97 23.38
N ILE A 371 -13.53 -0.84 23.31
CA ILE A 371 -12.85 -0.35 22.11
C ILE A 371 -13.11 -1.33 20.96
N LYS A 372 -12.86 -2.63 21.16
CA LYS A 372 -13.01 -3.65 20.12
C LYS A 372 -14.47 -3.85 19.70
N GLY A 373 -15.38 -3.97 20.67
CA GLY A 373 -16.78 -4.38 20.44
C GLY A 373 -17.70 -3.26 19.98
N VAL A 374 -17.33 -1.99 20.19
CA VAL A 374 -18.17 -0.84 19.87
C VAL A 374 -17.44 0.14 18.96
N GLU A 375 -16.37 0.74 19.45
CA GLU A 375 -15.79 1.93 18.82
C GLU A 375 -15.05 1.57 17.52
N ALA A 376 -14.19 0.55 17.56
CA ALA A 376 -13.51 0.02 16.38
C ALA A 376 -14.52 -0.52 15.35
N LEU A 377 -15.53 -1.26 15.82
CA LEU A 377 -16.57 -1.83 14.95
C LEU A 377 -17.36 -0.73 14.21
N ASN A 378 -17.74 0.34 14.90
CA ASN A 378 -18.46 1.46 14.31
C ASN A 378 -17.63 2.15 13.23
N VAL A 379 -16.37 2.48 13.52
CA VAL A 379 -15.49 3.12 12.53
C VAL A 379 -15.28 2.24 11.29
N VAL A 380 -15.16 0.92 11.46
CA VAL A 380 -15.06 -0.01 10.32
C VAL A 380 -16.36 -0.07 9.52
N LYS A 381 -17.53 -0.07 10.18
CA LYS A 381 -18.83 -0.05 9.49
C LYS A 381 -19.03 1.24 8.69
N ASP A 382 -18.71 2.40 9.29
CA ASP A 382 -18.79 3.69 8.60
C ASP A 382 -17.88 3.72 7.36
N TYR A 383 -16.68 3.17 7.47
CA TYR A 383 -15.76 3.01 6.35
C TYR A 383 -16.35 2.11 5.24
N VAL A 384 -16.97 0.98 5.58
CA VAL A 384 -17.63 0.10 4.60
C VAL A 384 -18.77 0.80 3.88
N GLU A 385 -19.63 1.54 4.59
CA GLU A 385 -20.75 2.26 3.98
C GLU A 385 -20.26 3.34 3.01
N LYS A 386 -19.17 4.05 3.33
CA LYS A 386 -18.52 4.98 2.38
C LYS A 386 -18.05 4.28 1.11
N ILE A 387 -17.39 3.11 1.23
CA ILE A 387 -16.94 2.37 0.04
C ILE A 387 -18.13 1.88 -0.79
N LYS A 388 -19.18 1.33 -0.17
CA LYS A 388 -20.40 0.91 -0.87
C LYS A 388 -21.02 2.04 -1.69
N SER A 389 -21.14 3.23 -1.09
CA SER A 389 -21.68 4.42 -1.76
C SER A 389 -20.87 4.76 -3.03
N MET A 390 -19.54 4.67 -2.96
CA MET A 390 -18.67 4.98 -4.11
C MET A 390 -18.73 3.91 -5.21
N ILE A 391 -18.82 2.64 -4.84
CA ILE A 391 -18.98 1.55 -5.81
C ILE A 391 -20.32 1.66 -6.56
N SER A 392 -21.40 2.06 -5.86
CA SER A 392 -22.71 2.28 -6.47
C SER A 392 -22.66 3.39 -7.53
N LEU A 393 -22.09 4.55 -7.19
CA LEU A 393 -21.93 5.68 -8.12
C LEU A 393 -21.15 5.29 -9.38
N THR A 394 -20.13 4.45 -9.20
CA THR A 394 -19.31 3.94 -10.31
C THR A 394 -20.12 3.00 -11.22
N SER A 395 -20.94 2.14 -10.63
CA SER A 395 -21.77 1.16 -11.35
C SER A 395 -22.88 1.82 -12.16
N ASP A 396 -23.56 2.83 -11.59
CA ASP A 396 -24.60 3.60 -12.27
C ASP A 396 -24.05 4.32 -13.51
N THR A 397 -22.83 4.85 -13.41
CA THR A 397 -22.12 5.49 -14.54
C THR A 397 -21.85 4.49 -15.67
N ILE A 398 -21.40 3.27 -15.33
CA ILE A 398 -21.14 2.21 -16.34
C ILE A 398 -22.44 1.74 -17.02
N LEU A 399 -23.53 1.59 -16.26
CA LEU A 399 -24.83 1.13 -16.80
C LEU A 399 -25.45 2.16 -17.76
N ASN A 400 -25.41 3.45 -17.40
CA ASN A 400 -25.92 4.52 -18.26
C ASN A 400 -25.18 4.60 -19.60
N ASP A 401 -23.85 4.39 -19.59
CA ASP A 401 -23.04 4.37 -20.81
C ASP A 401 -23.35 3.16 -21.71
N ASN A 402 -23.57 1.97 -21.14
CA ASN A 402 -23.95 0.79 -21.91
C ASN A 402 -25.33 0.94 -22.56
N ASN A 403 -26.28 1.59 -21.89
CA ASN A 403 -27.60 1.88 -22.43
C ASN A 403 -27.56 2.94 -23.55
N ASN A 404 -26.71 3.97 -23.41
CA ASN A 404 -26.53 4.99 -24.45
C ASN A 404 -25.81 4.44 -25.70
N ASN A 405 -24.83 3.56 -25.53
CA ASN A 405 -24.16 2.90 -26.67
C ASN A 405 -25.06 1.88 -27.39
N ASN A 406 -25.95 1.19 -26.67
CA ASN A 406 -26.93 0.30 -27.31
C ASN A 406 -28.04 1.03 -28.04
N ASN A 407 -28.39 2.26 -27.64
CA ASN A 407 -29.39 3.08 -28.34
C ASN A 407 -28.85 3.77 -29.59
N ASN A 408 -27.53 3.96 -29.71
CA ASN A 408 -26.90 4.53 -30.92
C ASN A 408 -26.56 3.51 -32.01
N ASN A 409 -26.65 2.21 -31.74
CA ASN A 409 -26.42 1.14 -32.74
C ASN A 409 -27.72 0.65 -33.43
N ASN A 410 -28.88 1.26 -33.15
CA ASN A 410 -30.18 0.90 -33.75
C ASN A 410 -30.84 2.02 -34.57
N LYS A 411 -30.09 3.08 -34.91
CA LYS A 411 -30.50 4.12 -35.87
C LYS A 411 -29.35 4.34 -36.84
N ASP A 412 -29.29 3.51 -37.87
CA ASP A 412 -28.72 3.79 -39.19
C ASP A 412 -28.52 2.43 -39.85
N LEU A 413 -29.60 1.89 -40.40
CA LEU A 413 -29.65 0.83 -41.42
C LEU A 413 -31.14 0.51 -41.57
N LEU A 414 -31.83 1.25 -42.43
CA LEU A 414 -32.96 0.79 -43.27
C LEU A 414 -33.47 1.97 -44.11
N ASP A 415 -33.67 1.66 -45.40
CA ASP A 415 -34.29 2.43 -46.49
C ASP A 415 -33.55 3.64 -47.07
N ASP A 416 -32.89 3.40 -48.21
CA ASP A 416 -33.51 3.78 -49.49
C ASP A 416 -32.82 3.05 -50.66
N SER A 417 -33.54 2.09 -51.23
CA SER A 417 -33.33 1.58 -52.59
C SER A 417 -34.60 1.87 -53.39
N ASP A 418 -34.54 2.76 -54.37
CA ASP A 418 -34.65 2.35 -55.79
C ASP A 418 -34.84 3.54 -56.74
N ASP A 419 -34.28 3.33 -57.93
CA ASP A 419 -34.72 3.75 -59.25
C ASP A 419 -34.30 5.09 -59.90
N ASN A 420 -33.43 4.89 -60.91
CA ASN A 420 -33.50 5.42 -62.27
C ASN A 420 -33.29 6.93 -62.51
N ILE A 421 -32.25 7.27 -63.28
CA ILE A 421 -32.34 7.54 -64.73
C ILE A 421 -30.94 7.92 -65.25
N LEU A 422 -30.57 7.23 -66.33
CA LEU A 422 -29.47 7.54 -67.23
C LEU A 422 -29.91 8.73 -68.13
N ASP A 423 -29.20 9.86 -68.14
CA ASP A 423 -28.94 10.60 -69.38
C ASP A 423 -27.95 11.77 -69.22
N SER A 424 -26.78 11.59 -69.83
CA SER A 424 -26.11 12.44 -70.82
C SER A 424 -26.20 14.00 -70.77
N ILE A 425 -25.04 14.61 -71.09
CA ILE A 425 -24.83 15.87 -71.86
C ILE A 425 -24.50 17.18 -71.08
N LEU A 426 -23.30 17.72 -71.42
CA LEU A 426 -22.81 19.12 -71.37
C LEU A 426 -22.73 19.78 -69.97
N THR A 427 -21.62 20.34 -69.49
CA THR A 427 -20.46 20.98 -70.13
C THR A 427 -19.33 21.06 -69.09
#